data_AF-A0A7S1DMW3-F1
#
_entry.id   AF-A0A7S1DMW3-F1
#
_cell.length_a   1.000
_cell.length_b   1.000
_cell.length_c   1.000
_cell.angle_alpha   90.00
_cell.angle_beta   90.00
_cell.angle_gamma   90.00
#
_symmetry.space_group_name_H-M   'P 1'
#
loop_
_entity.id
_entity.type
_entity.pdbx_description
1 polymer ?
#
loop_
_entity_poly.entity_id
_entity_poly.type
_entity_poly.pdbx_seq_one_letter_code
_entity_poly.pdbx_strand_id
1 'polypeptide(L)'
;QQQQQQQQEYGQLQQQQQQPSSHQQAPPQQQAPPPQQAGGPSGAGGGADARLVLEKCTACMNKAEEVVLRSPQLLNASLSSLPQGHDLAQLIMQARLLVAQSPAREEAGVAYAQKLCRRLYDGGKFARCQLGVEWITASLASINDVAKRVSKEVTTWIAFSDNDRRLNKDMTVALVNSRVLQLNSPDYVREMVKLMDMGRNQPAVDFFVGLLSHSLVDKRAITTADCVGLLEALTKIAQATRGKPSDPVIRLLEEARGLARSGAQAVPQPGVDAKAKQMLAGAAPPQAAQAGKAKEAPDPPGLREQVQFALEKWVLQIQSNDDRGVLQFMQNLLDQGWLKGDDITDRFFRISVEVCADRCTQQLADASMQGIAYVQIDALSKLVLMLVRYLEEWNRSTTLTKQSLLNKALATTVRVMHAHHKERKTAFNQKPFHRLLMRLLLDLTDAMPEAMIFSFADALQACQPRLVSGFSFAWLELVSHRSLMPRLLHAKASKGWTAFHRLMISLFKYMEPYLRNADTPEPIKLLYKGTLRVLLVLLHDFPEFLCEYHFSFCDAIPPSCIQLRNLILSAFPRQMVLPDPFTPQLNIDLLPEITKPPAILSPPVLP
;
A
#
# COMPACT_ATOMS: atom_id res chain seq x y z
N GLN A 1 6.93 -44.37 -49.20
CA GLN A 1 5.57 -44.79 -48.81
C GLN A 1 5.03 -44.05 -47.58
N GLN A 2 5.77 -43.90 -46.46
CA GLN A 2 5.30 -43.09 -45.32
C GLN A 2 5.16 -41.57 -45.62
N GLN A 3 5.96 -41.01 -46.53
CA GLN A 3 5.83 -39.62 -46.95
C GLN A 3 4.62 -39.35 -47.88
N GLN A 4 4.09 -40.40 -48.53
CA GLN A 4 2.90 -40.31 -49.38
C GLN A 4 1.60 -40.39 -48.57
N GLN A 5 1.61 -41.07 -47.43
CA GLN A 5 0.48 -41.10 -46.48
C GLN A 5 0.28 -39.76 -45.76
N GLN A 6 1.37 -39.07 -45.37
CA GLN A 6 1.26 -37.76 -44.72
C GLN A 6 0.77 -36.64 -45.66
N GLN A 7 1.02 -36.73 -46.97
CA GLN A 7 0.48 -35.77 -47.94
C GLN A 7 -1.00 -36.02 -48.28
N GLN A 8 -1.49 -37.26 -48.14
CA GLN A 8 -2.91 -37.57 -48.33
C GLN A 8 -3.78 -37.15 -47.14
N GLU A 9 -3.29 -37.27 -45.90
CA GLU A 9 -3.97 -36.76 -44.71
C GLU A 9 -4.06 -35.22 -44.68
N TYR A 10 -3.01 -34.52 -45.16
CA TYR A 10 -3.03 -33.05 -45.23
C TYR A 10 -4.01 -32.52 -46.30
N GLY A 11 -4.24 -33.28 -47.38
CA GLY A 11 -5.20 -32.92 -48.43
C GLY A 11 -6.66 -33.09 -48.02
N GLN A 12 -6.97 -34.06 -47.15
CA GLN A 12 -8.34 -34.29 -46.66
C GLN A 12 -8.79 -33.26 -45.62
N LEU A 13 -7.87 -32.71 -44.82
CA LEU A 13 -8.17 -31.65 -43.85
C LEU A 13 -8.44 -30.28 -44.51
N GLN A 14 -7.93 -30.04 -45.72
CA GLN A 14 -8.14 -28.79 -46.45
C GLN A 14 -9.46 -28.76 -47.25
N GLN A 15 -10.07 -29.92 -47.50
CA GLN A 15 -11.35 -30.04 -48.21
C GLN A 15 -12.59 -29.87 -47.33
N GLN A 16 -12.42 -29.86 -45.99
CA GLN A 16 -13.53 -29.69 -45.04
C GLN A 16 -13.80 -28.23 -44.63
N GLN A 17 -13.03 -27.27 -45.15
CA GLN A 17 -13.15 -25.84 -44.83
C GLN A 17 -13.70 -24.95 -45.97
N GLN A 18 -14.16 -25.52 -47.08
CA GLN A 18 -14.76 -24.76 -48.18
C GLN A 18 -16.08 -25.38 -48.66
N GLN A 19 -17.19 -25.01 -48.02
CA GLN A 19 -18.49 -24.93 -48.68
C GLN A 19 -19.25 -23.66 -48.26
N PRO A 20 -20.06 -23.07 -49.16
CA PRO A 20 -20.47 -21.67 -49.11
C PRO A 20 -21.81 -21.48 -48.41
N SER A 21 -21.90 -20.48 -47.53
CA SER A 21 -23.16 -20.03 -46.93
C SER A 21 -23.92 -19.12 -47.90
N SER A 22 -24.90 -19.69 -48.61
CA SER A 22 -25.95 -18.94 -49.29
C SER A 22 -27.21 -18.93 -48.43
N HIS A 23 -27.55 -17.80 -47.82
CA HIS A 23 -28.92 -17.25 -47.79
C HIS A 23 -28.92 -15.84 -47.19
N GLN A 24 -29.14 -14.86 -48.06
CA GLN A 24 -29.62 -13.51 -47.75
C GLN A 24 -31.04 -13.58 -47.21
N GLN A 25 -31.29 -12.92 -46.09
CA GLN A 25 -32.57 -12.23 -45.83
C GLN A 25 -32.33 -11.06 -44.87
N ALA A 26 -32.72 -9.87 -45.32
CA ALA A 26 -32.73 -8.62 -44.56
C ALA A 26 -33.92 -8.57 -43.57
N PRO A 27 -33.89 -7.69 -42.55
CA PRO A 27 -34.51 -7.93 -41.25
C PRO A 27 -35.97 -7.45 -41.15
N PRO A 28 -36.82 -8.07 -40.32
CA PRO A 28 -37.99 -7.41 -39.76
C PRO A 28 -37.60 -6.62 -38.50
N GLN A 29 -38.11 -5.40 -38.41
CA GLN A 29 -38.11 -4.57 -37.20
C GLN A 29 -38.77 -5.33 -36.03
N GLN A 30 -38.04 -5.50 -34.92
CA GLN A 30 -38.62 -5.90 -33.65
C GLN A 30 -38.09 -5.04 -32.50
N GLN A 31 -39.06 -4.57 -31.72
CA GLN A 31 -38.95 -3.68 -30.58
C GLN A 31 -38.06 -4.27 -29.48
N ALA A 32 -37.33 -3.39 -28.79
CA ALA A 32 -36.51 -3.74 -27.63
C ALA A 32 -37.35 -4.44 -26.54
N PRO A 33 -36.94 -5.61 -26.02
CA PRO A 33 -37.56 -6.19 -24.84
C PRO A 33 -37.09 -5.45 -23.56
N PRO A 34 -37.95 -5.31 -22.54
CA PRO A 34 -37.56 -4.73 -21.25
C PRO A 34 -36.59 -5.67 -20.50
N PRO A 35 -35.71 -5.15 -19.63
CA PRO A 35 -34.69 -5.96 -18.97
C PRO A 35 -35.31 -7.00 -18.03
N GLN A 36 -35.17 -8.28 -18.39
CA GLN A 36 -35.54 -9.42 -17.55
C GLN A 36 -34.54 -9.59 -16.40
N GLN A 37 -35.10 -9.66 -15.19
CA GLN A 37 -34.46 -10.16 -13.98
C GLN A 37 -34.05 -11.63 -14.20
N ALA A 38 -32.76 -11.93 -14.18
CA ALA A 38 -32.27 -13.29 -14.09
C ALA A 38 -32.25 -13.73 -12.62
N GLY A 39 -33.11 -14.69 -12.28
CA GLY A 39 -33.10 -15.41 -11.01
C GLY A 39 -32.62 -16.85 -11.18
N GLY A 40 -31.80 -17.30 -10.23
CA GLY A 40 -31.57 -18.72 -9.85
C GLY A 40 -30.09 -19.13 -9.74
N PRO A 41 -29.66 -20.02 -8.81
CA PRO A 41 -30.41 -20.73 -7.76
C PRO A 41 -29.92 -20.44 -6.32
N SER A 42 -30.72 -20.90 -5.37
CA SER A 42 -30.75 -20.59 -3.94
C SER A 42 -29.56 -21.09 -3.11
N GLY A 43 -28.89 -20.16 -2.43
CA GLY A 43 -28.29 -20.34 -1.10
C GLY A 43 -29.13 -19.55 -0.09
N ALA A 44 -30.23 -20.12 0.40
CA ALA A 44 -31.34 -19.42 1.04
C ALA A 44 -31.06 -18.80 2.43
N GLY A 45 -29.82 -18.77 2.91
CA GLY A 45 -29.44 -18.13 4.19
C GLY A 45 -28.85 -16.72 4.05
N GLY A 46 -28.10 -16.42 2.99
CA GLY A 46 -27.34 -15.17 2.87
C GLY A 46 -28.09 -14.01 2.18
N GLY A 47 -28.97 -14.33 1.23
CA GLY A 47 -29.62 -13.31 0.39
C GLY A 47 -30.66 -12.44 1.10
N ALA A 48 -31.34 -12.97 2.12
CA ALA A 48 -32.31 -12.21 2.91
C ALA A 48 -31.63 -11.11 3.76
N ASP A 49 -30.47 -11.43 4.33
CA ASP A 49 -29.71 -10.52 5.18
C ASP A 49 -29.00 -9.43 4.35
N ALA A 50 -28.44 -9.79 3.18
CA ALA A 50 -27.88 -8.82 2.23
C ALA A 50 -28.93 -7.79 1.76
N ARG A 51 -30.18 -8.23 1.54
CA ARG A 51 -31.29 -7.36 1.12
C ARG A 51 -31.69 -6.37 2.21
N LEU A 52 -31.74 -6.81 3.46
CA LEU A 52 -32.03 -5.94 4.61
C LEU A 52 -30.92 -4.89 4.82
N VAL A 53 -29.66 -5.29 4.70
CA VAL A 53 -28.50 -4.39 4.78
C VAL A 53 -28.55 -3.36 3.65
N LEU A 54 -28.87 -3.78 2.43
CA LEU A 54 -29.03 -2.89 1.28
C LEU A 54 -30.14 -1.86 1.51
N GLU A 55 -31.27 -2.26 2.08
CA GLU A 55 -32.39 -1.35 2.38
C GLU A 55 -31.99 -0.27 3.38
N LYS A 56 -31.29 -0.66 4.47
CA LYS A 56 -30.76 0.28 5.46
C LYS A 56 -29.71 1.22 4.86
N CYS A 57 -28.79 0.72 4.03
CA CYS A 57 -27.81 1.56 3.35
C CYS A 57 -28.47 2.54 2.36
N THR A 58 -29.52 2.09 1.65
CA THR A 58 -30.31 2.93 0.74
C THR A 58 -31.03 4.04 1.53
N ALA A 59 -31.52 3.75 2.74
CA ALA A 59 -32.09 4.77 3.62
C ALA A 59 -31.05 5.84 4.02
N CYS A 60 -29.80 5.46 4.31
CA CYS A 60 -28.72 6.42 4.57
C CYS A 60 -28.48 7.35 3.36
N MET A 61 -28.46 6.81 2.15
CA MET A 61 -28.31 7.59 0.91
C MET A 61 -29.47 8.56 0.69
N ASN A 62 -30.73 8.11 0.87
CA ASN A 62 -31.90 8.97 0.70
C ASN A 62 -31.94 10.09 1.73
N LYS A 63 -31.55 9.80 2.99
CA LYS A 63 -31.45 10.83 4.03
C LYS A 63 -30.34 11.85 3.73
N ALA A 64 -29.21 11.42 3.18
CA ALA A 64 -28.15 12.32 2.76
C ALA A 64 -28.62 13.26 1.64
N GLU A 65 -29.34 12.72 0.65
CA GLU A 65 -29.94 13.51 -0.42
C GLU A 65 -30.95 14.55 0.12
N GLU A 66 -31.84 14.15 1.03
CA GLU A 66 -32.81 15.05 1.66
C GLU A 66 -32.11 16.21 2.39
N VAL A 67 -31.06 15.94 3.15
CA VAL A 67 -30.27 16.96 3.89
C VAL A 67 -29.61 17.96 2.93
N VAL A 68 -29.00 17.46 1.83
CA VAL A 68 -28.32 18.31 0.85
C VAL A 68 -29.32 19.15 0.04
N LEU A 69 -30.43 18.57 -0.39
CA LEU A 69 -31.42 19.26 -1.22
C LEU A 69 -32.28 20.26 -0.43
N ARG A 70 -32.47 20.06 0.88
CA ARG A 70 -33.20 21.02 1.75
C ARG A 70 -32.40 22.26 2.11
N SER A 71 -31.08 22.23 1.95
CA SER A 71 -30.18 23.29 2.40
C SER A 71 -29.48 23.93 1.19
N PRO A 72 -29.97 25.06 0.65
CA PRO A 72 -29.38 25.70 -0.53
C PRO A 72 -27.90 26.07 -0.34
N GLN A 73 -27.51 26.37 0.91
CA GLN A 73 -26.13 26.69 1.28
C GLN A 73 -25.16 25.51 1.11
N LEU A 74 -25.66 24.27 1.15
CA LEU A 74 -24.86 23.06 1.03
C LEU A 74 -24.64 22.59 -0.41
N LEU A 75 -25.44 23.07 -1.38
CA LEU A 75 -25.37 22.62 -2.78
C LEU A 75 -24.01 22.92 -3.44
N ASN A 76 -23.34 23.99 -3.01
CA ASN A 76 -22.04 24.43 -3.50
C ASN A 76 -20.90 24.19 -2.48
N ALA A 77 -21.19 23.56 -1.34
CA ALA A 77 -20.19 23.27 -0.33
C ALA A 77 -19.37 22.01 -0.70
N SER A 78 -18.15 21.92 -0.17
CA SER A 78 -17.33 20.71 -0.25
C SER A 78 -17.56 19.85 0.99
N LEU A 79 -17.55 18.52 0.85
CA LEU A 79 -17.62 17.57 1.96
C LEU A 79 -16.48 17.81 2.97
N SER A 80 -15.32 18.26 2.48
CA SER A 80 -14.15 18.60 3.32
C SER A 80 -14.30 19.91 4.11
N SER A 81 -15.27 20.76 3.76
CA SER A 81 -15.53 22.04 4.42
C SER A 81 -16.56 21.95 5.56
N LEU A 82 -17.18 20.78 5.73
CA LEU A 82 -18.19 20.56 6.78
C LEU A 82 -17.52 20.33 8.15
N PRO A 83 -18.17 20.74 9.26
CA PRO A 83 -17.68 20.47 10.61
C PRO A 83 -17.45 18.98 10.89
N GLN A 84 -16.43 18.67 11.70
CA GLN A 84 -16.17 17.30 12.16
C GLN A 84 -17.40 16.78 12.93
N GLY A 85 -18.02 15.71 12.42
CA GLY A 85 -19.21 15.10 13.02
C GLY A 85 -20.54 15.46 12.34
N HIS A 86 -20.55 16.23 11.25
CA HIS A 86 -21.76 16.54 10.48
C HIS A 86 -22.53 15.28 10.07
N ASP A 87 -23.86 15.34 10.08
CA ASP A 87 -24.79 14.23 9.79
C ASP A 87 -24.44 13.48 8.50
N LEU A 88 -24.06 14.20 7.45
CA LEU A 88 -23.64 13.62 6.17
C LEU A 88 -22.44 12.66 6.29
N ALA A 89 -21.44 12.99 7.12
CA ALA A 89 -20.29 12.11 7.35
C ALA A 89 -20.69 10.90 8.21
N GLN A 90 -21.60 11.09 9.17
CA GLN A 90 -22.15 10.00 9.98
C GLN A 90 -22.93 8.98 9.14
N LEU A 91 -23.69 9.45 8.14
CA LEU A 91 -24.43 8.56 7.23
C LEU A 91 -23.50 7.68 6.37
N ILE A 92 -22.33 8.19 5.97
CA ILE A 92 -21.30 7.39 5.26
C ILE A 92 -20.74 6.31 6.19
N MET A 93 -20.38 6.67 7.43
CA MET A 93 -19.86 5.72 8.41
C MET A 93 -20.91 4.68 8.81
N GLN A 94 -22.17 5.07 8.95
CA GLN A 94 -23.27 4.16 9.24
C GLN A 94 -23.45 3.13 8.13
N ALA A 95 -23.49 3.56 6.87
CA ALA A 95 -23.60 2.65 5.72
C ALA A 95 -22.39 1.70 5.64
N ARG A 96 -21.18 2.19 5.91
CA ARG A 96 -19.96 1.37 6.01
C ARG A 96 -20.08 0.28 7.07
N LEU A 97 -20.53 0.63 8.27
CA LEU A 97 -20.68 -0.31 9.38
C LEU A 97 -21.73 -1.39 9.08
N LEU A 98 -22.85 -1.01 8.47
CA LEU A 98 -23.91 -1.94 8.06
C LEU A 98 -23.39 -2.99 7.07
N VAL A 99 -22.58 -2.58 6.09
CA VAL A 99 -21.95 -3.52 5.15
C VAL A 99 -20.89 -4.38 5.85
N ALA A 100 -20.06 -3.79 6.71
CA ALA A 100 -18.99 -4.50 7.42
C ALA A 100 -19.49 -5.57 8.38
N GLN A 101 -20.66 -5.36 9.00
CA GLN A 101 -21.30 -6.30 9.93
C GLN A 101 -22.12 -7.40 9.23
N SER A 102 -22.35 -7.29 7.92
CA SER A 102 -23.13 -8.27 7.18
C SER A 102 -22.32 -9.56 6.93
N PRO A 103 -22.91 -10.75 7.15
CA PRO A 103 -22.27 -12.02 6.77
C PRO A 103 -22.08 -12.14 5.24
N ALA A 104 -22.89 -11.42 4.45
CA ALA A 104 -22.79 -11.33 3.00
C ALA A 104 -22.16 -9.99 2.54
N ARG A 105 -21.10 -9.53 3.24
CA ARG A 105 -20.47 -8.22 3.03
C ARG A 105 -20.15 -7.86 1.57
N GLU A 106 -19.68 -8.82 0.77
CA GLU A 106 -19.30 -8.56 -0.63
C GLU A 106 -20.53 -8.42 -1.53
N GLU A 107 -21.62 -9.16 -1.26
CA GLU A 107 -22.88 -9.04 -1.99
C GLU A 107 -23.61 -7.76 -1.63
N ALA A 108 -23.72 -7.46 -0.33
CA ALA A 108 -24.32 -6.23 0.16
C ALA A 108 -23.52 -5.00 -0.31
N GLY A 109 -22.19 -5.05 -0.25
CA GLY A 109 -21.31 -3.97 -0.70
C GLY A 109 -21.44 -3.69 -2.20
N VAL A 110 -21.43 -4.73 -3.04
CA VAL A 110 -21.63 -4.57 -4.49
C VAL A 110 -23.04 -4.08 -4.81
N ALA A 111 -24.07 -4.62 -4.16
CA ALA A 111 -25.45 -4.16 -4.39
C ALA A 111 -25.64 -2.69 -4.00
N TYR A 112 -25.03 -2.24 -2.90
CA TYR A 112 -25.10 -0.85 -2.48
C TYR A 112 -24.26 0.06 -3.38
N ALA A 113 -23.07 -0.36 -3.80
CA ALA A 113 -22.27 0.34 -4.79
C ALA A 113 -23.01 0.50 -6.13
N GLN A 114 -23.81 -0.50 -6.54
CA GLN A 114 -24.65 -0.41 -7.73
C GLN A 114 -25.72 0.67 -7.58
N LYS A 115 -26.35 0.80 -6.41
CA LYS A 115 -27.32 1.87 -6.12
C LYS A 115 -26.67 3.25 -6.15
N LEU A 116 -25.50 3.39 -5.53
CA LEU A 116 -24.71 4.63 -5.55
C LEU A 116 -24.30 5.02 -6.96
N CYS A 117 -23.82 4.09 -7.78
CA CYS A 117 -23.47 4.35 -9.18
C CYS A 117 -24.71 4.74 -10.00
N ARG A 118 -25.85 4.05 -9.82
CA ARG A 118 -27.09 4.45 -10.50
C ARG A 118 -27.50 5.87 -10.11
N ARG A 119 -27.42 6.22 -8.82
CA ARG A 119 -27.71 7.58 -8.34
C ARG A 119 -26.72 8.60 -8.92
N LEU A 120 -25.47 8.22 -9.08
CA LEU A 120 -24.45 9.06 -9.68
C LEU A 120 -24.76 9.40 -11.14
N TYR A 121 -25.29 8.44 -11.91
CA TYR A 121 -25.60 8.61 -13.34
C TYR A 121 -27.08 8.96 -13.65
N ASP A 122 -27.98 9.04 -12.65
CA ASP A 122 -29.41 9.32 -12.88
C ASP A 122 -29.70 10.79 -13.23
N GLY A 123 -28.70 11.66 -13.14
CA GLY A 123 -28.81 13.07 -13.50
C GLY A 123 -29.72 13.88 -12.58
N GLY A 124 -30.05 13.38 -11.38
CA GLY A 124 -30.82 14.08 -10.37
C GLY A 124 -30.09 15.30 -9.77
N LYS A 125 -30.83 16.16 -9.05
CA LYS A 125 -30.26 17.38 -8.42
C LYS A 125 -29.09 17.05 -7.49
N PHE A 126 -29.16 15.92 -6.78
CA PHE A 126 -28.11 15.45 -5.89
C PHE A 126 -26.83 15.06 -6.64
N ALA A 127 -26.95 14.40 -7.80
CA ALA A 127 -25.81 14.01 -8.63
C ALA A 127 -25.22 15.17 -9.47
N ARG A 128 -25.88 16.33 -9.53
CA ARG A 128 -25.38 17.54 -10.20
C ARG A 128 -24.70 18.54 -9.26
N CYS A 129 -24.97 18.45 -7.96
CA CYS A 129 -24.37 19.33 -6.98
C CYS A 129 -23.01 18.78 -6.51
N GLN A 130 -22.04 19.67 -6.24
CA GLN A 130 -20.68 19.28 -5.87
C GLN A 130 -20.67 18.36 -4.65
N LEU A 131 -21.39 18.77 -3.59
CA LEU A 131 -21.45 18.01 -2.34
C LEU A 131 -22.03 16.61 -2.53
N GLY A 132 -23.04 16.44 -3.39
CA GLY A 132 -23.67 15.14 -3.62
C GLY A 132 -22.76 14.18 -4.38
N VAL A 133 -22.02 14.67 -5.39
CA VAL A 133 -20.99 13.86 -6.09
C VAL A 133 -19.88 13.45 -5.13
N GLU A 134 -19.38 14.39 -4.30
CA GLU A 134 -18.36 14.11 -3.29
C GLU A 134 -18.87 13.12 -2.23
N TRP A 135 -20.13 13.24 -1.80
CA TRP A 135 -20.73 12.31 -0.84
C TRP A 135 -20.87 10.90 -1.42
N ILE A 136 -21.38 10.77 -2.65
CA ILE A 136 -21.53 9.46 -3.32
C ILE A 136 -20.16 8.80 -3.51
N THR A 137 -19.16 9.55 -3.98
CA THR A 137 -17.81 9.02 -4.21
C THR A 137 -17.07 8.69 -2.91
N ALA A 138 -17.25 9.47 -1.85
CA ALA A 138 -16.74 9.14 -0.51
C ALA A 138 -17.43 7.91 0.08
N SER A 139 -18.73 7.75 -0.16
CA SER A 139 -19.49 6.55 0.24
C SER A 139 -18.99 5.31 -0.50
N LEU A 140 -18.82 5.39 -1.83
CA LEU A 140 -18.22 4.31 -2.64
C LEU A 140 -16.82 3.93 -2.15
N ALA A 141 -15.95 4.90 -1.87
CA ALA A 141 -14.62 4.65 -1.33
C ALA A 141 -14.67 3.96 0.05
N SER A 142 -15.54 4.45 0.94
CA SER A 142 -15.73 3.89 2.28
C SER A 142 -16.24 2.44 2.26
N ILE A 143 -17.10 2.07 1.31
CA ILE A 143 -17.59 0.69 1.16
C ILE A 143 -16.52 -0.19 0.49
N ASN A 144 -15.76 0.35 -0.46
CA ASN A 144 -14.64 -0.36 -1.09
C ASN A 144 -13.53 -0.73 -0.08
N ASP A 145 -13.41 0.01 1.02
CA ASP A 145 -12.50 -0.36 2.11
C ASP A 145 -12.88 -1.67 2.79
N VAL A 146 -14.19 -1.97 2.87
CA VAL A 146 -14.73 -3.15 3.59
C VAL A 146 -15.16 -4.30 2.68
N ALA A 147 -15.49 -4.02 1.41
CA ALA A 147 -15.87 -5.01 0.39
C ALA A 147 -15.00 -4.83 -0.86
N LYS A 148 -13.99 -5.68 -1.03
CA LYS A 148 -12.94 -5.48 -2.07
C LYS A 148 -13.45 -5.77 -3.48
N ARG A 149 -14.57 -6.48 -3.63
CA ARG A 149 -15.19 -6.74 -4.93
C ARG A 149 -15.79 -5.49 -5.57
N VAL A 150 -16.05 -4.43 -4.79
CA VAL A 150 -16.68 -3.17 -5.27
C VAL A 150 -15.86 -2.50 -6.36
N SER A 151 -14.56 -2.27 -6.17
CA SER A 151 -13.72 -1.59 -7.18
C SER A 151 -13.65 -2.36 -8.51
N LYS A 152 -13.60 -3.71 -8.46
CA LYS A 152 -13.62 -4.54 -9.66
C LYS A 152 -14.94 -4.41 -10.40
N GLU A 153 -16.06 -4.57 -9.71
CA GLU A 153 -17.41 -4.47 -10.31
C GLU A 153 -17.70 -3.08 -10.87
N VAL A 154 -17.36 -2.01 -10.14
CA VAL A 154 -17.53 -0.63 -10.62
C VAL A 154 -16.70 -0.39 -11.88
N THR A 155 -15.47 -0.89 -11.92
CA THR A 155 -14.61 -0.79 -13.11
C THR A 155 -15.21 -1.54 -14.30
N THR A 156 -15.73 -2.74 -14.09
CA THR A 156 -16.46 -3.53 -15.11
C THR A 156 -17.70 -2.80 -15.61
N TRP A 157 -18.56 -2.28 -14.71
CA TRP A 157 -19.77 -1.57 -15.11
C TRP A 157 -19.49 -0.34 -15.96
N ILE A 158 -18.40 0.38 -15.65
CA ILE A 158 -17.99 1.53 -16.45
C ILE A 158 -17.44 1.07 -17.79
N ALA A 159 -16.53 0.07 -17.83
CA ALA A 159 -15.95 -0.43 -19.08
C ALA A 159 -17.01 -0.83 -20.14
N PHE A 160 -18.10 -1.46 -19.69
CA PHE A 160 -19.18 -1.98 -20.54
C PHE A 160 -20.44 -1.09 -20.60
N SER A 161 -20.40 0.13 -20.08
CA SER A 161 -21.55 1.07 -20.15
C SER A 161 -21.67 1.79 -21.50
N ASP A 162 -22.76 2.53 -21.74
CA ASP A 162 -22.94 3.33 -22.96
C ASP A 162 -21.91 4.48 -23.05
N ASN A 163 -21.65 4.98 -24.26
CA ASN A 163 -20.65 6.04 -24.50
C ASN A 163 -20.87 7.30 -23.64
N ASP A 164 -22.13 7.71 -23.43
CA ASP A 164 -22.46 8.88 -22.62
C ASP A 164 -22.06 8.74 -21.14
N ARG A 165 -22.08 7.51 -20.62
CA ARG A 165 -21.65 7.21 -19.24
C ARG A 165 -20.14 7.00 -19.16
N ARG A 166 -19.55 6.34 -20.17
CA ARG A 166 -18.11 6.08 -20.27
C ARG A 166 -17.27 7.33 -20.44
N LEU A 167 -17.80 8.33 -21.15
CA LEU A 167 -17.11 9.58 -21.50
C LEU A 167 -17.54 10.76 -20.61
N ASN A 168 -18.16 10.50 -19.45
CA ASN A 168 -18.50 11.55 -18.49
C ASN A 168 -17.28 11.97 -17.65
N LYS A 169 -16.66 13.10 -18.03
CA LYS A 169 -15.34 13.51 -17.49
C LYS A 169 -15.40 13.75 -15.99
N ASP A 170 -16.39 14.49 -15.53
CA ASP A 170 -16.51 14.88 -14.11
C ASP A 170 -16.67 13.64 -13.23
N MET A 171 -17.46 12.66 -13.71
CA MET A 171 -17.71 11.44 -12.98
C MET A 171 -16.52 10.48 -12.96
N THR A 172 -15.87 10.28 -14.11
CA THR A 172 -14.68 9.44 -14.19
C THR A 172 -13.55 10.03 -13.34
N VAL A 173 -13.33 11.35 -13.40
CA VAL A 173 -12.35 12.04 -12.55
C VAL A 173 -12.66 11.83 -11.06
N ALA A 174 -13.92 11.98 -10.65
CA ALA A 174 -14.31 11.82 -9.25
C ALA A 174 -14.05 10.39 -8.74
N LEU A 175 -14.37 9.37 -9.55
CA LEU A 175 -14.15 7.97 -9.24
C LEU A 175 -12.66 7.55 -9.24
N VAL A 176 -11.85 8.15 -10.11
CA VAL A 176 -10.39 7.96 -10.12
C VAL A 176 -9.77 8.57 -8.86
N ASN A 177 -10.16 9.80 -8.52
CA ASN A 177 -9.63 10.50 -7.34
C ASN A 177 -10.02 9.80 -6.02
N SER A 178 -11.18 9.14 -5.98
CA SER A 178 -11.62 8.35 -4.83
C SER A 178 -11.03 6.93 -4.79
N ARG A 179 -10.12 6.58 -5.73
CA ARG A 179 -9.46 5.25 -5.83
C ARG A 179 -10.43 4.08 -6.04
N VAL A 180 -11.64 4.35 -6.53
CA VAL A 180 -12.66 3.32 -6.79
C VAL A 180 -12.51 2.76 -8.21
N LEU A 181 -12.22 3.62 -9.21
CA LEU A 181 -12.00 3.21 -10.60
C LEU A 181 -10.51 2.90 -10.86
N GLN A 182 -10.22 1.70 -11.35
CA GLN A 182 -8.86 1.25 -11.69
C GLN A 182 -8.58 1.41 -13.18
N LEU A 183 -7.84 2.47 -13.54
CA LEU A 183 -7.54 2.79 -14.94
C LEU A 183 -6.63 1.77 -15.64
N ASN A 184 -5.84 1.00 -14.89
CA ASN A 184 -4.97 -0.05 -15.43
C ASN A 184 -5.60 -1.45 -15.41
N SER A 185 -6.90 -1.57 -15.10
CA SER A 185 -7.59 -2.86 -15.21
C SER A 185 -7.61 -3.32 -16.67
N PRO A 186 -7.24 -4.57 -17.00
CA PRO A 186 -7.14 -5.01 -18.39
C PRO A 186 -8.46 -4.94 -19.18
N ASP A 187 -9.59 -5.27 -18.55
CA ASP A 187 -10.92 -5.16 -19.18
C ASP A 187 -11.24 -3.70 -19.50
N TYR A 188 -10.94 -2.78 -18.57
CA TYR A 188 -11.12 -1.35 -18.78
C TYR A 188 -10.21 -0.85 -19.92
N VAL A 189 -8.90 -1.12 -19.84
CA VAL A 189 -7.94 -0.72 -20.88
C VAL A 189 -8.35 -1.27 -22.24
N ARG A 190 -8.72 -2.55 -22.34
CA ARG A 190 -9.15 -3.18 -23.60
C ARG A 190 -10.34 -2.43 -24.21
N GLU A 191 -11.37 -2.15 -23.44
CA GLU A 191 -12.56 -1.45 -23.94
C GLU A 191 -12.27 0.02 -24.27
N MET A 192 -11.45 0.71 -23.46
CA MET A 192 -11.09 2.11 -23.74
C MET A 192 -10.19 2.23 -24.99
N VAL A 193 -9.28 1.28 -25.21
CA VAL A 193 -8.44 1.23 -26.41
C VAL A 193 -9.26 0.96 -27.66
N LYS A 194 -10.24 0.05 -27.59
CA LYS A 194 -11.22 -0.13 -28.68
C LYS A 194 -12.00 1.15 -28.94
N LEU A 195 -12.42 1.85 -27.89
CA LEU A 195 -13.18 3.09 -28.00
C LEU A 195 -12.38 4.22 -28.67
N MET A 196 -11.07 4.34 -28.41
CA MET A 196 -10.19 5.30 -29.07
C MET A 196 -9.95 4.98 -30.56
N ASP A 197 -10.23 3.75 -31.00
CA ASP A 197 -10.16 3.26 -32.40
C ASP A 197 -8.92 3.75 -33.16
N MET A 198 -7.74 3.53 -32.58
CA MET A 198 -6.44 3.95 -33.15
C MET A 198 -6.38 5.45 -33.55
N GLY A 199 -7.12 6.30 -32.85
CA GLY A 199 -7.18 7.75 -33.10
C GLY A 199 -8.31 8.20 -34.01
N ARG A 200 -9.15 7.30 -34.53
CA ARG A 200 -10.31 7.69 -35.36
C ARG A 200 -11.45 8.30 -34.54
N ASN A 201 -11.58 7.93 -33.27
CA ASN A 201 -12.55 8.50 -32.36
C ASN A 201 -11.95 9.66 -31.57
N GLN A 202 -11.87 10.84 -32.20
CA GLN A 202 -11.28 12.03 -31.60
C GLN A 202 -11.93 12.44 -30.26
N PRO A 203 -13.27 12.42 -30.10
CA PRO A 203 -13.91 12.70 -28.81
C PRO A 203 -13.44 11.77 -27.67
N ALA A 204 -13.24 10.48 -27.95
CA ALA A 204 -12.72 9.55 -26.95
C ALA A 204 -11.25 9.83 -26.62
N VAL A 205 -10.43 10.14 -27.62
CA VAL A 205 -9.02 10.52 -27.41
C VAL A 205 -8.92 11.79 -26.55
N ASP A 206 -9.68 12.84 -26.91
CA ASP A 206 -9.68 14.11 -26.18
C ASP A 206 -10.18 13.93 -24.73
N PHE A 207 -11.17 13.05 -24.52
CA PHE A 207 -11.63 12.67 -23.20
C PHE A 207 -10.51 12.05 -22.35
N PHE A 208 -9.81 11.02 -22.86
CA PHE A 208 -8.75 10.36 -22.07
C PHE A 208 -7.53 11.25 -21.87
N VAL A 209 -7.18 12.08 -22.86
CA VAL A 209 -6.14 13.11 -22.69
C VAL A 209 -6.55 14.08 -21.58
N GLY A 210 -7.79 14.55 -21.59
CA GLY A 210 -8.31 15.45 -20.55
C GLY A 210 -8.40 14.80 -19.16
N LEU A 211 -8.78 13.52 -19.09
CA LEU A 211 -8.81 12.74 -17.85
C LEU A 211 -7.41 12.57 -17.26
N LEU A 212 -6.45 12.11 -18.08
CA LEU A 212 -5.08 11.88 -17.63
C LEU A 212 -4.36 13.19 -17.32
N SER A 213 -4.54 14.25 -18.10
CA SER A 213 -3.98 15.57 -17.76
C SER A 213 -4.45 16.02 -16.38
N HIS A 214 -5.75 15.92 -16.11
CA HIS A 214 -6.31 16.34 -14.83
C HIS A 214 -5.90 15.44 -13.65
N SER A 215 -5.95 14.11 -13.82
CA SER A 215 -5.71 13.15 -12.73
C SER A 215 -4.21 12.84 -12.51
N LEU A 216 -3.40 12.78 -13.56
CA LEU A 216 -1.96 12.48 -13.50
C LEU A 216 -1.10 13.74 -13.36
N VAL A 217 -1.38 14.80 -14.12
CA VAL A 217 -0.54 16.00 -14.19
C VAL A 217 -0.98 17.07 -13.18
N ASP A 218 -2.25 17.48 -13.23
CA ASP A 218 -2.76 18.61 -12.43
C ASP A 218 -2.93 18.22 -10.95
N LYS A 219 -3.76 17.19 -10.67
CA LYS A 219 -4.06 16.76 -9.30
C LYS A 219 -3.07 15.75 -8.73
N ARG A 220 -2.29 15.07 -9.57
CA ARG A 220 -1.38 13.96 -9.18
C ARG A 220 -2.07 12.90 -8.30
N ALA A 221 -3.35 12.64 -8.56
CA ALA A 221 -4.14 11.65 -7.83
C ALA A 221 -3.71 10.21 -8.15
N ILE A 222 -3.20 10.00 -9.37
CA ILE A 222 -2.70 8.73 -9.90
C ILE A 222 -1.23 8.87 -10.35
N THR A 223 -0.54 7.74 -10.49
CA THR A 223 0.83 7.65 -11.02
C THR A 223 0.85 7.11 -12.45
N THR A 224 2.00 7.18 -13.12
CA THR A 224 2.17 6.62 -14.47
C THR A 224 1.97 5.09 -14.49
N ALA A 225 2.22 4.40 -13.37
CA ALA A 225 1.96 2.97 -13.23
C ALA A 225 0.45 2.64 -13.19
N ASP A 226 -0.37 3.56 -12.69
CA ASP A 226 -1.83 3.36 -12.57
C ASP A 226 -2.57 3.53 -13.92
N CYS A 227 -1.88 3.95 -14.99
CA CYS A 227 -2.48 4.21 -16.31
C CYS A 227 -1.58 3.80 -17.49
N VAL A 228 -0.63 2.88 -17.28
CA VAL A 228 0.37 2.50 -18.29
C VAL A 228 -0.27 2.00 -19.59
N GLY A 229 -1.32 1.16 -19.51
CA GLY A 229 -2.01 0.65 -20.70
C GLY A 229 -2.67 1.73 -21.56
N LEU A 230 -3.21 2.79 -20.93
CA LEU A 230 -3.79 3.94 -21.63
C LEU A 230 -2.70 4.83 -22.24
N LEU A 231 -1.59 5.05 -21.54
CA LEU A 231 -0.44 5.81 -22.04
C LEU A 231 0.23 5.11 -23.25
N GLU A 232 0.32 3.78 -23.24
CA GLU A 232 0.81 3.00 -24.37
C GLU A 232 -0.11 3.13 -25.58
N ALA A 233 -1.42 3.09 -25.38
CA ALA A 233 -2.39 3.29 -26.46
C ALA A 233 -2.30 4.69 -27.07
N LEU A 234 -2.22 5.74 -26.25
CA LEU A 234 -1.99 7.10 -26.72
C LEU A 234 -0.64 7.26 -27.43
N THR A 235 0.41 6.54 -26.98
CA THR A 235 1.70 6.51 -27.66
C THR A 235 1.59 5.89 -29.06
N LYS A 236 0.86 4.77 -29.21
CA LYS A 236 0.61 4.14 -30.51
C LYS A 236 -0.20 5.05 -31.43
N ILE A 237 -1.20 5.76 -30.91
CA ILE A 237 -1.99 6.74 -31.66
C ILE A 237 -1.08 7.87 -32.16
N ALA A 238 -0.25 8.45 -31.27
CA ALA A 238 0.69 9.52 -31.63
C ALA A 238 1.72 9.09 -32.70
N GLN A 239 2.13 7.82 -32.71
CA GLN A 239 3.06 7.26 -33.70
C GLN A 239 2.38 6.91 -35.04
N ALA A 240 1.11 6.52 -35.02
CA ALA A 240 0.36 6.13 -36.21
C ALA A 240 -0.09 7.34 -37.06
N THR A 241 -0.26 8.51 -36.45
CA THR A 241 -0.67 9.73 -37.17
C THR A 241 0.51 10.31 -37.97
N ARG A 242 0.61 9.96 -39.26
CA ARG A 242 1.59 10.52 -40.23
C ARG A 242 1.38 12.02 -40.57
N GLY A 243 0.51 12.74 -39.86
CA GLY A 243 0.30 14.19 -39.97
C GLY A 243 0.03 14.76 -38.59
N LYS A 244 0.58 15.96 -38.30
CA LYS A 244 0.59 16.68 -37.00
C LYS A 244 -0.17 15.93 -35.89
N PRO A 245 0.49 15.02 -35.15
CA PRO A 245 -0.07 14.49 -33.90
C PRO A 245 -0.66 15.64 -33.09
N SER A 246 -1.87 15.46 -32.57
CA SER A 246 -2.54 16.51 -31.82
C SER A 246 -1.64 16.93 -30.65
N ASP A 247 -1.27 18.22 -30.63
CA ASP A 247 -0.42 18.87 -29.63
C ASP A 247 -0.74 18.42 -28.17
N PRO A 248 -2.03 18.25 -27.77
CA PRO A 248 -2.38 17.79 -26.43
C PRO A 248 -1.90 16.37 -26.08
N VAL A 249 -1.87 15.44 -27.04
CA VAL A 249 -1.44 14.04 -26.79
C VAL A 249 0.07 13.98 -26.59
N ILE A 250 0.84 14.68 -27.42
CA ILE A 250 2.30 14.73 -27.28
C ILE A 250 2.67 15.38 -25.97
N ARG A 251 2.08 16.54 -25.68
CA ARG A 251 2.34 17.27 -24.44
C ARG A 251 2.06 16.41 -23.21
N LEU A 252 0.93 15.71 -23.16
CA LEU A 252 0.61 14.80 -22.06
C LEU A 252 1.62 13.64 -21.95
N LEU A 253 2.04 13.05 -23.08
CA LEU A 253 3.02 11.96 -23.08
C LEU A 253 4.42 12.44 -22.63
N GLU A 254 4.82 13.65 -22.98
CA GLU A 254 6.05 14.29 -22.51
C GLU A 254 5.99 14.61 -21.01
N GLU A 255 4.88 15.18 -20.54
CA GLU A 255 4.63 15.44 -19.12
C GLU A 255 4.63 14.13 -18.31
N ALA A 256 3.97 13.07 -18.81
CA ALA A 256 3.97 11.75 -18.19
C ALA A 256 5.36 11.10 -18.17
N ARG A 257 6.15 11.22 -19.25
CA ARG A 257 7.55 10.75 -19.29
C ARG A 257 8.44 11.56 -18.34
N GLY A 258 8.22 12.87 -18.24
CA GLY A 258 8.91 13.74 -17.28
C GLY A 258 8.62 13.35 -15.83
N LEU A 259 7.37 13.01 -15.52
CA LEU A 259 6.96 12.48 -14.21
C LEU A 259 7.57 11.10 -13.93
N ALA A 260 7.61 10.21 -14.93
CA ALA A 260 8.26 8.90 -14.81
C ALA A 260 9.79 9.02 -14.59
N ARG A 261 10.46 9.95 -15.27
CA ARG A 261 11.90 10.22 -15.12
C ARG A 261 12.24 10.94 -13.81
N SER A 262 11.40 11.87 -13.37
CA SER A 262 11.55 12.54 -12.06
C SER A 262 11.38 11.57 -10.89
N GLY A 263 10.62 10.48 -11.09
CA GLY A 263 10.57 9.35 -10.14
C GLY A 263 11.79 8.41 -10.20
N ALA A 264 12.60 8.50 -11.25
CA ALA A 264 13.73 7.60 -11.53
C ALA A 264 15.13 8.26 -11.40
N GLN A 265 15.22 9.59 -11.30
CA GLN A 265 16.49 10.32 -11.18
C GLN A 265 16.53 11.26 -9.96
N ALA A 266 17.16 10.79 -8.89
CA ALA A 266 17.81 11.65 -7.89
C ALA A 266 19.16 11.00 -7.59
N VAL A 267 20.29 11.48 -8.13
CA VAL A 267 21.28 12.46 -7.57
C VAL A 267 22.56 12.37 -8.49
N PRO A 268 23.60 13.26 -8.57
CA PRO A 268 23.90 14.63 -8.05
C PRO A 268 24.37 15.70 -9.11
N GLN A 269 24.18 17.03 -8.89
CA GLN A 269 25.17 18.12 -8.54
C GLN A 269 25.20 19.24 -9.64
N PRO A 270 25.87 20.42 -9.50
CA PRO A 270 25.84 21.53 -8.50
C PRO A 270 25.65 22.96 -9.11
N GLY A 271 25.18 23.94 -8.32
CA GLY A 271 25.09 25.40 -8.66
C GLY A 271 23.99 25.74 -9.68
N VAL A 272 23.15 26.79 -9.60
CA VAL A 272 23.26 28.14 -9.04
C VAL A 272 21.83 28.66 -8.77
N ASP A 273 21.70 29.48 -7.73
CA ASP A 273 20.69 30.51 -7.46
C ASP A 273 19.20 30.22 -7.18
N ALA A 274 18.83 30.77 -6.03
CA ALA A 274 17.53 30.83 -5.40
C ALA A 274 16.54 31.76 -6.13
N LYS A 275 15.30 31.29 -6.28
CA LYS A 275 14.04 31.94 -5.84
C LYS A 275 12.90 31.47 -6.74
N ALA A 276 12.09 30.54 -6.24
CA ALA A 276 10.63 30.46 -6.44
C ALA A 276 10.15 29.04 -6.20
N LYS A 277 9.50 28.80 -5.06
CA LYS A 277 8.27 27.99 -4.88
C LYS A 277 8.13 27.59 -3.42
N GLN A 278 7.86 28.60 -2.62
CA GLN A 278 6.88 28.48 -1.55
C GLN A 278 5.50 28.37 -2.22
N MET A 279 4.60 27.59 -1.61
CA MET A 279 3.14 27.52 -1.81
C MET A 279 2.57 26.29 -2.57
N LEU A 280 1.70 25.59 -1.83
CA LEU A 280 0.72 24.55 -2.16
C LEU A 280 1.16 23.09 -2.40
N ALA A 281 1.03 22.26 -1.35
CA ALA A 281 0.44 20.91 -1.42
C ALA A 281 0.24 20.31 0.00
N GLY A 282 -1.03 20.24 0.41
CA GLY A 282 -1.66 19.27 1.31
C GLY A 282 -3.09 19.08 0.75
N ALA A 283 -3.77 17.94 0.82
CA ALA A 283 -3.54 16.68 1.52
C ALA A 283 -4.27 15.54 0.79
N ALA A 284 -3.74 14.33 0.94
CA ALA A 284 -4.39 13.03 0.68
C ALA A 284 -4.91 12.43 2.01
N PRO A 285 -5.76 11.38 1.98
CA PRO A 285 -6.52 10.82 3.14
C PRO A 285 -5.69 9.91 4.10
N PRO A 286 -6.26 9.44 5.24
CA PRO A 286 -5.58 9.33 6.56
C PRO A 286 -5.21 7.90 7.00
N GLN A 287 -4.45 7.60 8.09
CA GLN A 287 -3.40 8.26 8.88
C GLN A 287 -2.79 7.16 9.77
N ALA A 288 -1.59 6.69 9.42
CA ALA A 288 -0.56 6.19 10.33
C ALA A 288 0.77 6.57 9.67
N ALA A 289 1.57 7.41 10.33
CA ALA A 289 2.77 8.05 9.80
C ALA A 289 2.56 9.14 8.72
N GLN A 290 1.79 10.18 9.03
CA GLN A 290 2.00 11.53 8.48
C GLN A 290 1.92 12.58 9.61
N ALA A 291 2.98 12.66 10.41
CA ALA A 291 3.35 13.90 11.06
C ALA A 291 4.20 14.69 10.04
N GLY A 292 3.62 15.66 9.35
CA GLY A 292 4.38 16.41 8.35
C GLY A 292 3.58 17.40 7.52
N LYS A 293 2.94 18.37 8.19
CA LYS A 293 2.96 19.81 7.83
C LYS A 293 2.22 20.65 8.89
N ALA A 294 2.35 20.30 10.17
CA ALA A 294 2.61 21.38 11.12
C ALA A 294 4.02 21.82 10.77
N LYS A 295 4.21 23.09 10.42
CA LYS A 295 5.52 23.72 10.53
C LYS A 295 5.93 23.41 11.96
N GLU A 296 6.84 22.44 12.19
CA GLU A 296 7.32 22.14 13.54
C GLU A 296 7.74 23.50 14.07
N ALA A 297 6.99 23.99 15.07
CA ALA A 297 7.31 25.29 15.63
C ALA A 297 8.77 25.18 16.05
N PRO A 298 9.63 26.15 15.68
CA PRO A 298 11.06 26.07 15.96
C PRO A 298 11.26 25.72 17.44
N ASP A 299 12.27 24.91 17.72
CA ASP A 299 12.54 24.53 19.11
C ASP A 299 12.72 25.77 19.98
N PRO A 300 12.08 25.81 21.16
CA PRO A 300 12.34 26.84 22.13
C PRO A 300 13.86 26.98 22.35
N PRO A 301 14.38 28.21 22.41
CA PRO A 301 15.81 28.42 22.61
C PRO A 301 16.26 27.76 23.93
N GLY A 302 17.37 27.03 23.89
CA GLY A 302 17.87 26.29 25.05
C GLY A 302 17.30 24.88 25.24
N LEU A 303 16.25 24.49 24.50
CA LEU A 303 15.63 23.16 24.66
C LEU A 303 16.63 22.04 24.34
N ARG A 304 17.42 22.20 23.29
CA ARG A 304 18.39 21.19 22.87
C ARG A 304 19.47 20.99 23.92
N GLU A 305 19.96 22.07 24.51
CA GLU A 305 20.96 22.07 25.57
C GLU A 305 20.41 21.42 26.84
N GLN A 306 19.14 21.69 27.19
CA GLN A 306 18.47 21.06 28.34
C GLN A 306 18.33 19.54 28.15
N VAL A 307 17.88 19.09 26.97
CA VAL A 307 17.77 17.66 26.66
C VAL A 307 19.15 17.00 26.67
N GLN A 308 20.16 17.66 26.09
CA GLN A 308 21.53 17.15 26.10
C GLN A 308 22.07 16.98 27.52
N PHE A 309 21.85 17.96 28.39
CA PHE A 309 22.24 17.90 29.80
C PHE A 309 21.49 16.79 30.56
N ALA A 310 20.20 16.62 30.31
CA ALA A 310 19.41 15.53 30.89
C ALA A 310 19.96 14.16 30.45
N LEU A 311 20.30 13.99 29.18
CA LEU A 311 20.86 12.75 28.65
C LEU A 311 22.26 12.44 29.19
N GLU A 312 23.11 13.45 29.37
CA GLU A 312 24.43 13.27 30.00
C GLU A 312 24.30 12.77 31.44
N LYS A 313 23.41 13.38 32.23
CA LYS A 313 23.09 12.90 33.58
C LYS A 313 22.53 11.48 33.57
N TRP A 314 21.65 11.17 32.62
CA TRP A 314 21.10 9.83 32.47
C TRP A 314 22.16 8.78 32.18
N VAL A 315 23.10 9.08 31.26
CA VAL A 315 24.22 8.18 30.96
C VAL A 315 25.06 7.90 32.20
N LEU A 316 25.38 8.93 32.98
CA LEU A 316 26.12 8.77 34.24
C LEU A 316 25.34 7.90 35.25
N GLN A 317 24.02 8.11 35.36
CA GLN A 317 23.18 7.32 36.26
C GLN A 317 23.08 5.85 35.84
N ILE A 318 23.05 5.57 34.54
CA ILE A 318 23.03 4.20 34.03
C ILE A 318 24.40 3.52 34.19
N GLN A 319 25.49 4.28 34.19
CA GLN A 319 26.84 3.76 34.42
C GLN A 319 27.14 3.50 35.89
N SER A 320 26.49 4.21 36.82
CA SER A 320 26.64 3.97 38.26
C SER A 320 25.99 2.67 38.72
N ASN A 321 25.12 2.06 37.90
CA ASN A 321 24.31 0.87 38.23
C ASN A 321 23.51 1.00 39.54
N ASP A 322 23.13 2.23 39.90
CA ASP A 322 22.28 2.51 41.06
C ASP A 322 20.81 2.60 40.65
N ASP A 323 20.05 1.52 40.90
CA ASP A 323 18.63 1.41 40.59
C ASP A 323 17.78 2.50 41.28
N ARG A 324 18.17 2.92 42.50
CA ARG A 324 17.44 3.97 43.23
C ARG A 324 17.58 5.32 42.53
N GLY A 325 18.80 5.67 42.13
CA GLY A 325 19.03 6.90 41.39
C GLY A 325 18.44 6.86 39.98
N VAL A 326 18.31 5.68 39.35
CA VAL A 326 17.56 5.53 38.09
C VAL A 326 16.09 5.93 38.28
N LEU A 327 15.41 5.41 39.30
CA LEU A 327 14.01 5.77 39.58
C LEU A 327 13.86 7.25 39.96
N GLN A 328 14.79 7.80 40.75
CA GLN A 328 14.79 9.23 41.07
C GLN A 328 14.97 10.12 39.84
N PHE A 329 15.85 9.74 38.91
CA PHE A 329 16.02 10.47 37.66
C PHE A 329 14.71 10.49 36.85
N MET A 330 14.00 9.36 36.81
CA MET A 330 12.73 9.24 36.09
C MET A 330 11.63 10.11 36.72
N GLN A 331 11.54 10.13 38.05
CA GLN A 331 10.63 11.01 38.78
C GLN A 331 10.93 12.48 38.48
N ASN A 332 12.21 12.88 38.50
CA ASN A 332 12.61 14.24 38.14
C ASN A 332 12.20 14.61 36.70
N LEU A 333 12.26 13.66 35.77
CA LEU A 333 11.88 13.87 34.38
C LEU A 333 10.36 14.07 34.22
N LEU A 334 9.56 13.38 35.04
CA LEU A 334 8.11 13.57 35.13
C LEU A 334 7.74 14.90 35.78
N ASP A 335 8.38 15.25 36.90
CA ASP A 335 8.10 16.48 37.65
C ASP A 335 8.44 17.73 36.83
N GLN A 336 9.50 17.66 36.00
CA GLN A 336 9.85 18.70 35.03
C GLN A 336 8.89 18.76 33.83
N GLY A 337 7.98 17.79 33.69
CA GLY A 337 6.94 17.78 32.67
C GLY A 337 7.36 17.27 31.29
N TRP A 338 8.52 16.61 31.16
CA TRP A 338 9.00 16.10 29.87
C TRP A 338 8.12 14.98 29.29
N LEU A 339 7.35 14.27 30.11
CA LEU A 339 6.65 13.04 29.74
C LEU A 339 5.12 13.16 29.87
N LYS A 340 4.56 14.37 29.74
CA LYS A 340 3.11 14.58 29.82
C LYS A 340 2.34 13.98 28.63
N GLY A 341 3.02 13.70 27.52
CA GLY A 341 2.43 13.15 26.29
C GLY A 341 2.06 14.21 25.25
N ASP A 342 2.48 15.45 25.47
CA ASP A 342 2.26 16.63 24.63
C ASP A 342 3.41 16.87 23.62
N ASP A 343 3.41 18.06 22.98
CA ASP A 343 4.45 18.47 22.01
C ASP A 343 5.86 18.49 22.63
N ILE A 344 5.98 18.78 23.93
CA ILE A 344 7.26 18.78 24.64
C ILE A 344 7.81 17.35 24.72
N THR A 345 6.96 16.37 25.01
CA THR A 345 7.35 14.95 24.97
C THR A 345 7.84 14.53 23.58
N ASP A 346 7.16 14.94 22.52
CA ASP A 346 7.56 14.59 21.16
C ASP A 346 8.91 15.22 20.78
N ARG A 347 9.16 16.49 21.16
CA ARG A 347 10.47 17.15 20.99
C ARG A 347 11.56 16.49 21.81
N PHE A 348 11.28 16.13 23.06
CA PHE A 348 12.23 15.44 23.94
C PHE A 348 12.75 14.17 23.29
N PHE A 349 11.86 13.30 22.81
CA PHE A 349 12.27 12.07 22.13
C PHE A 349 13.01 12.36 20.83
N ARG A 350 12.57 13.35 20.04
CA ARG A 350 13.22 13.70 18.76
C ARG A 350 14.66 14.14 18.99
N ILE A 351 14.86 15.14 19.86
CA ILE A 351 16.18 15.67 20.20
C ILE A 351 17.05 14.58 20.82
N SER A 352 16.47 13.70 21.65
CA SER A 352 17.23 12.59 22.25
C SER A 352 17.78 11.62 21.23
N VAL A 353 16.96 11.22 20.24
CA VAL A 353 17.43 10.36 19.15
C VAL A 353 18.47 11.07 18.29
N GLU A 354 18.26 12.34 17.93
CA GLU A 354 19.20 13.15 17.15
C GLU A 354 20.57 13.24 17.84
N VAL A 355 20.60 13.69 19.10
CA VAL A 355 21.83 13.87 19.88
C VAL A 355 22.58 12.55 20.04
N CYS A 356 21.89 11.46 20.38
CA CYS A 356 22.55 10.16 20.55
C CYS A 356 23.05 9.60 19.21
N ALA A 357 22.30 9.78 18.12
CA ALA A 357 22.72 9.32 16.79
C ALA A 357 23.91 10.12 16.25
N ASP A 358 23.92 11.43 16.45
CA ASP A 358 25.02 12.31 16.03
C ASP A 358 26.30 12.00 16.78
N ARG A 359 26.23 11.88 18.12
CA ARG A 359 27.39 11.51 18.95
C ARG A 359 27.95 10.15 18.58
N CYS A 360 27.09 9.15 18.39
CA CYS A 360 27.52 7.83 17.95
C CYS A 360 28.19 7.89 16.56
N THR A 361 27.65 8.69 15.64
CA THR A 361 28.25 8.86 14.30
C THR A 361 29.60 9.57 14.36
N GLN A 362 29.75 10.59 15.21
CA GLN A 362 31.01 11.29 15.43
C GLN A 362 32.08 10.36 16.02
N GLN A 363 31.72 9.57 17.04
CA GLN A 363 32.61 8.56 17.62
C GLN A 363 33.01 7.48 16.61
N LEU A 364 32.10 7.09 15.71
CA LEU A 364 32.38 6.14 14.64
C LEU A 364 33.30 6.70 13.54
N ALA A 365 33.38 8.02 13.41
CA ALA A 365 34.28 8.69 12.48
C ALA A 365 35.68 8.90 13.06
N ASP A 366 35.81 8.91 14.39
CA ASP A 366 37.09 9.07 15.07
C ASP A 366 37.88 7.76 15.12
N ALA A 367 38.88 7.63 14.24
CA ALA A 367 39.74 6.46 14.15
C ALA A 367 40.68 6.27 15.36
N SER A 368 40.80 7.26 16.25
CA SER A 368 41.65 7.20 17.46
C SER A 368 40.99 6.44 18.61
N MET A 369 39.67 6.30 18.59
CA MET A 369 38.90 5.62 19.63
C MET A 369 38.99 4.10 19.45
N GLN A 370 39.82 3.44 20.28
CA GLN A 370 39.86 1.99 20.37
C GLN A 370 38.62 1.47 21.12
N GLY A 371 37.63 1.00 20.36
CA GLY A 371 36.41 0.39 20.88
C GLY A 371 35.18 1.26 20.66
N ILE A 372 34.24 0.78 19.86
CA ILE A 372 32.97 1.48 19.57
C ILE A 372 32.08 1.37 20.81
N ALA A 373 31.95 2.47 21.54
CA ALA A 373 31.10 2.54 22.72
C ALA A 373 29.71 3.08 22.34
N TYR A 374 28.72 2.20 22.18
CA TYR A 374 27.31 2.57 21.92
C TYR A 374 26.60 3.17 23.15
N VAL A 375 27.35 3.76 24.08
CA VAL A 375 26.91 4.12 25.44
C VAL A 375 25.66 5.02 25.40
N GLN A 376 25.65 6.05 24.56
CA GLN A 376 24.50 6.98 24.52
C GLN A 376 23.26 6.33 23.92
N ILE A 377 23.44 5.47 22.91
CA ILE A 377 22.34 4.74 22.27
C ILE A 377 21.76 3.69 23.22
N ASP A 378 22.62 2.94 23.91
CA ASP A 378 22.21 1.92 24.88
C ASP A 378 21.58 2.56 26.13
N ALA A 379 22.05 3.74 26.54
CA ALA A 379 21.39 4.51 27.59
C ALA A 379 19.99 4.96 27.14
N LEU A 380 19.84 5.47 25.91
CA LEU A 380 18.54 5.89 25.38
C LEU A 380 17.54 4.72 25.29
N SER A 381 17.98 3.54 24.84
CA SER A 381 17.08 2.36 24.84
C SER A 381 16.67 1.95 26.24
N LYS A 382 17.59 2.01 27.22
CA LYS A 382 17.28 1.76 28.63
C LYS A 382 16.29 2.80 29.18
N LEU A 383 16.39 4.07 28.79
CA LEU A 383 15.41 5.10 29.18
C LEU A 383 14.01 4.69 28.75
N VAL A 384 13.84 4.31 27.48
CA VAL A 384 12.55 3.85 26.94
C VAL A 384 12.06 2.59 27.66
N LEU A 385 12.95 1.63 27.94
CA LEU A 385 12.61 0.43 28.71
C LEU A 385 12.08 0.77 30.10
N MET A 386 12.79 1.63 30.84
CA MET A 386 12.38 2.03 32.19
C MET A 386 11.06 2.80 32.14
N LEU A 387 10.86 3.68 31.15
CA LEU A 387 9.60 4.36 30.95
C LEU A 387 8.44 3.38 30.72
N VAL A 388 8.64 2.33 29.91
CA VAL A 388 7.62 1.30 29.66
C VAL A 388 7.34 0.47 30.92
N ARG A 389 8.38 0.09 31.67
CA ARG A 389 8.23 -0.75 32.88
C ARG A 389 7.49 -0.05 34.00
N TYR A 390 7.81 1.21 34.26
CA TYR A 390 7.32 1.96 35.43
C TYR A 390 6.17 2.93 35.09
N LEU A 391 5.67 2.94 33.85
CA LEU A 391 4.61 3.86 33.42
C LEU A 391 3.35 3.81 34.31
N GLU A 392 2.99 2.62 34.79
CA GLU A 392 1.78 2.42 35.61
C GLU A 392 1.87 3.10 36.98
N GLU A 393 3.08 3.19 37.54
CA GLU A 393 3.33 3.86 38.83
C GLU A 393 3.15 5.39 38.74
N TRP A 394 3.21 5.93 37.52
CA TRP A 394 3.18 7.37 37.24
C TRP A 394 1.98 7.81 36.41
N ASN A 395 0.96 6.96 36.28
CA ASN A 395 -0.23 7.22 35.45
C ASN A 395 -1.01 8.51 35.82
N ARG A 396 -0.79 9.05 37.03
CA ARG A 396 -1.38 10.33 37.48
C ARG A 396 -0.69 11.55 36.87
N SER A 397 0.54 11.40 36.37
CA SER A 397 1.39 12.49 35.88
C SER A 397 1.57 12.48 34.36
N THR A 398 1.07 11.46 33.65
CA THR A 398 1.18 11.31 32.20
C THR A 398 -0.09 10.76 31.57
N THR A 399 -0.42 11.19 30.35
CA THR A 399 -1.50 10.58 29.56
C THR A 399 -1.02 9.43 28.66
N LEU A 400 0.27 9.08 28.73
CA LEU A 400 0.87 8.05 27.89
C LEU A 400 0.45 6.65 28.36
N THR A 401 0.15 5.78 27.39
CA THR A 401 0.08 4.33 27.58
C THR A 401 1.38 3.66 27.13
N LYS A 402 1.69 2.46 27.63
CA LYS A 402 2.91 1.71 27.24
C LYS A 402 3.00 1.54 25.72
N GLN A 403 1.86 1.26 25.08
CA GLN A 403 1.74 1.15 23.63
C GLN A 403 2.00 2.48 22.91
N SER A 404 1.41 3.58 23.39
CA SER A 404 1.61 4.90 22.78
C SER A 404 3.05 5.38 22.90
N LEU A 405 3.72 5.08 24.02
CA LEU A 405 5.12 5.40 24.28
C LEU A 405 6.03 4.64 23.32
N LEU A 406 5.83 3.33 23.15
CA LEU A 406 6.58 2.54 22.17
C LEU A 406 6.38 3.07 20.76
N ASN A 407 5.13 3.30 20.35
CA ASN A 407 4.82 3.81 19.02
C ASN A 407 5.47 5.18 18.79
N LYS A 408 5.46 6.08 19.78
CA LYS A 408 6.16 7.36 19.71
C LYS A 408 7.67 7.18 19.59
N ALA A 409 8.30 6.33 20.41
CA ALA A 409 9.73 6.08 20.35
C ALA A 409 10.18 5.51 18.99
N LEU A 410 9.46 4.52 18.47
CA LEU A 410 9.74 3.94 17.15
C LEU A 410 9.49 4.94 16.02
N ALA A 411 8.35 5.62 16.02
CA ALA A 411 8.02 6.61 14.99
C ALA A 411 9.01 7.77 14.98
N THR A 412 9.45 8.24 16.14
CA THR A 412 10.48 9.28 16.27
C THR A 412 11.83 8.77 15.77
N THR A 413 12.22 7.54 16.12
CA THR A 413 13.45 6.93 15.60
C THR A 413 13.45 6.86 14.07
N VAL A 414 12.33 6.40 13.47
CA VAL A 414 12.16 6.33 12.02
C VAL A 414 12.20 7.74 11.39
N ARG A 415 11.50 8.73 11.97
CA ARG A 415 11.50 10.11 11.45
C ARG A 415 12.91 10.72 11.45
N VAL A 416 13.66 10.59 12.54
CA VAL A 416 15.04 11.09 12.62
C VAL A 416 15.93 10.34 11.63
N MET A 417 15.74 9.03 11.45
CA MET A 417 16.48 8.26 10.45
C MET A 417 16.23 8.75 9.02
N HIS A 418 14.97 9.04 8.66
CA HIS A 418 14.62 9.62 7.36
C HIS A 418 15.29 10.98 7.16
N ALA A 419 15.27 11.85 8.18
CA ALA A 419 15.93 13.15 8.13
C ALA A 419 17.45 13.00 7.93
N HIS A 420 18.10 12.16 8.73
CA HIS A 420 19.52 11.86 8.63
C HIS A 420 19.91 11.28 7.27
N HIS A 421 19.10 10.37 6.72
CA HIS A 421 19.35 9.79 5.40
C HIS A 421 19.22 10.83 4.29
N LYS A 422 18.18 11.66 4.35
CA LYS A 422 17.94 12.73 3.37
C LYS A 422 19.05 13.79 3.37
N GLU A 423 19.51 14.19 4.56
CA GLU A 423 20.54 15.21 4.73
C GLU A 423 21.93 14.67 4.34
N ARG A 424 22.32 13.52 4.88
CA ARG A 424 23.69 12.99 4.73
C ARG A 424 23.91 12.15 3.47
N LYS A 425 22.85 11.63 2.85
CA LYS A 425 22.89 10.81 1.63
C LYS A 425 23.90 9.66 1.75
N THR A 426 25.02 9.71 1.03
CA THR A 426 26.06 8.68 1.04
C THR A 426 26.84 8.61 2.35
N ALA A 427 26.87 9.69 3.14
CA ALA A 427 27.49 9.74 4.46
C ALA A 427 26.54 9.25 5.58
N PHE A 428 25.33 8.78 5.24
CA PHE A 428 24.41 8.21 6.22
C PHE A 428 25.00 6.95 6.86
N ASN A 429 24.98 6.90 8.19
CA ASN A 429 25.44 5.76 8.96
C ASN A 429 24.26 5.02 9.59
N GLN A 430 24.03 3.76 9.19
CA GLN A 430 22.95 2.93 9.72
C GLN A 430 23.16 2.45 11.17
N LYS A 431 24.41 2.43 11.67
CA LYS A 431 24.76 1.78 12.95
C LYS A 431 24.00 2.33 14.17
N PRO A 432 23.85 3.66 14.37
CA PRO A 432 23.14 4.18 15.53
C PRO A 432 21.66 3.75 15.57
N PHE A 433 20.99 3.82 14.41
CA PHE A 433 19.58 3.43 14.27
C PHE A 433 19.38 1.92 14.39
N HIS A 434 20.27 1.13 13.79
CA HIS A 434 20.27 -0.32 13.93
C HIS A 434 20.41 -0.72 15.41
N ARG A 435 21.41 -0.15 16.11
CA ARG A 435 21.67 -0.44 17.52
C ARG A 435 20.47 -0.07 18.39
N LEU A 436 19.88 1.11 18.19
CA LEU A 436 18.72 1.56 18.96
C LEU A 436 17.51 0.63 18.74
N LEU A 437 17.15 0.35 17.49
CA LEU A 437 16.01 -0.52 17.18
C LEU A 437 16.24 -1.95 17.67
N MET A 438 17.44 -2.50 17.49
CA MET A 438 17.78 -3.83 17.98
C MET A 438 17.70 -3.90 19.50
N ARG A 439 18.22 -2.89 20.21
CA ARG A 439 18.22 -2.87 21.67
C ARG A 439 16.80 -2.71 22.22
N LEU A 440 15.99 -1.84 21.63
CA LEU A 440 14.57 -1.72 21.95
C LEU A 440 13.81 -3.02 21.70
N LEU A 441 14.09 -3.72 20.58
CA LEU A 441 13.48 -5.00 20.26
C LEU A 441 13.78 -6.01 21.37
N LEU A 442 15.05 -6.19 21.71
CA LEU A 442 15.49 -7.16 22.72
C LEU A 442 14.95 -6.83 24.12
N ASP A 443 15.09 -5.58 24.55
CA ASP A 443 14.74 -5.16 25.91
C ASP A 443 13.21 -5.18 26.16
N LEU A 444 12.41 -4.84 25.15
CA LEU A 444 10.95 -4.77 25.26
C LEU A 444 10.25 -6.09 24.96
N THR A 445 10.98 -7.10 24.47
CA THR A 445 10.44 -8.43 24.17
C THR A 445 9.78 -9.08 25.39
N ASP A 446 10.34 -8.87 26.57
CA ASP A 446 9.80 -9.42 27.82
C ASP A 446 8.73 -8.51 28.43
N ALA A 447 8.82 -7.19 28.21
CA ALA A 447 7.90 -6.22 28.78
C ALA A 447 6.55 -6.14 28.03
N MET A 448 6.53 -6.37 26.71
CA MET A 448 5.33 -6.23 25.87
C MET A 448 5.30 -7.23 24.70
N PRO A 449 5.20 -8.54 24.95
CA PRO A 449 5.49 -9.58 23.96
C PRO A 449 4.60 -9.56 22.70
N GLU A 450 3.29 -9.31 22.81
CA GLU A 450 2.37 -9.38 21.66
C GLU A 450 2.15 -8.02 20.95
N ALA A 451 2.14 -6.92 21.69
CA ALA A 451 1.85 -5.60 21.12
C ALA A 451 3.10 -4.96 20.46
N MET A 452 4.29 -5.35 20.92
CA MET A 452 5.56 -4.86 20.39
C MET A 452 5.83 -5.35 18.97
N ILE A 453 5.56 -6.63 18.66
CA ILE A 453 5.91 -7.23 17.37
C ILE A 453 5.26 -6.53 16.18
N PHE A 454 4.00 -6.11 16.29
CA PHE A 454 3.30 -5.38 15.23
C PHE A 454 3.78 -3.94 15.11
N SER A 455 4.08 -3.29 16.24
CA SER A 455 4.64 -1.94 16.28
C SER A 455 6.01 -1.89 15.60
N PHE A 456 6.85 -2.90 15.83
CA PHE A 456 8.12 -3.07 15.13
C PHE A 456 7.94 -3.39 13.65
N ALA A 457 7.00 -4.26 13.28
CA ALA A 457 6.72 -4.55 11.89
C ALA A 457 6.28 -3.29 11.12
N ASP A 458 5.41 -2.46 11.70
CA ASP A 458 4.97 -1.20 11.10
C ASP A 458 6.11 -0.17 11.05
N ALA A 459 6.96 -0.09 12.08
CA ALA A 459 8.15 0.77 12.07
C ALA A 459 9.16 0.36 10.98
N LEU A 460 9.41 -0.94 10.83
CA LEU A 460 10.27 -1.50 9.78
C LEU A 460 9.66 -1.27 8.40
N GLN A 461 8.35 -1.40 8.24
CA GLN A 461 7.67 -1.06 6.99
C GLN A 461 7.84 0.43 6.64
N ALA A 462 7.79 1.33 7.63
CA ALA A 462 7.99 2.76 7.46
C ALA A 462 9.44 3.16 7.14
N CYS A 463 10.42 2.27 7.38
CA CYS A 463 11.82 2.46 6.99
C CYS A 463 12.33 1.41 5.98
N GLN A 464 11.42 0.84 5.18
CA GLN A 464 11.76 -0.12 4.13
C GLN A 464 12.88 0.40 3.19
N PRO A 465 13.66 -0.49 2.55
CA PRO A 465 14.81 -0.10 1.72
C PRO A 465 14.50 0.88 0.58
N ARG A 466 13.28 0.89 0.03
CA ARG A 466 12.86 1.87 -0.98
C ARG A 466 12.77 3.31 -0.45
N LEU A 467 12.60 3.49 0.86
CA LEU A 467 12.50 4.78 1.52
C LEU A 467 13.84 5.22 2.14
N VAL A 468 14.59 4.27 2.71
CA VAL A 468 15.89 4.52 3.35
C VAL A 468 16.90 3.49 2.83
N SER A 469 17.42 3.71 1.62
CA SER A 469 18.29 2.73 0.95
C SER A 469 19.59 2.46 1.72
N GLY A 470 20.13 3.48 2.39
CA GLY A 470 21.33 3.35 3.25
C GLY A 470 21.12 2.50 4.51
N PHE A 471 19.88 2.10 4.80
CA PHE A 471 19.52 1.24 5.93
C PHE A 471 19.19 -0.20 5.51
N SER A 472 19.32 -0.56 4.22
CA SER A 472 18.81 -1.84 3.69
C SER A 472 19.40 -3.09 4.35
N PHE A 473 20.68 -3.05 4.75
CA PHE A 473 21.35 -4.17 5.41
C PHE A 473 20.89 -4.35 6.86
N ALA A 474 20.94 -3.27 7.65
CA ALA A 474 20.42 -3.27 9.02
C ALA A 474 18.92 -3.59 9.07
N TRP A 475 18.16 -3.13 8.08
CA TRP A 475 16.74 -3.45 7.94
C TRP A 475 16.52 -4.95 7.78
N LEU A 476 17.27 -5.61 6.90
CA LEU A 476 17.14 -7.06 6.68
C LEU A 476 17.54 -7.85 7.92
N GLU A 477 18.60 -7.42 8.62
CA GLU A 477 19.04 -8.00 9.89
C GLU A 477 17.93 -7.93 10.95
N LEU A 478 17.28 -6.77 11.11
CA LEU A 478 16.16 -6.58 12.05
C LEU A 478 14.93 -7.40 11.67
N VAL A 479 14.52 -7.36 10.40
CA VAL A 479 13.33 -8.10 9.91
C VAL A 479 13.46 -9.59 10.13
N SER A 480 14.65 -10.13 9.87
CA SER A 480 14.96 -11.56 10.01
C SER A 480 15.41 -11.99 11.40
N HIS A 481 15.46 -11.05 12.36
CA HIS A 481 16.02 -11.32 13.68
C HIS A 481 15.19 -12.36 14.45
N ARG A 482 15.87 -13.27 15.17
CA ARG A 482 15.26 -14.39 15.92
C ARG A 482 14.24 -13.98 17.00
N SER A 483 14.35 -12.75 17.51
CA SER A 483 13.39 -12.21 18.49
C SER A 483 12.15 -11.57 17.84
N LEU A 484 12.16 -11.33 16.53
CA LEU A 484 11.06 -10.72 15.79
C LEU A 484 10.38 -11.72 14.85
N MET A 485 11.11 -12.25 13.87
CA MET A 485 10.53 -13.03 12.77
C MET A 485 9.72 -14.25 13.24
N PRO A 486 10.25 -15.15 14.10
CA PRO A 486 9.46 -16.27 14.60
C PRO A 486 8.23 -15.82 15.39
N ARG A 487 8.34 -14.79 16.24
CA ARG A 487 7.20 -14.31 17.03
C ARG A 487 6.10 -13.70 16.16
N LEU A 488 6.50 -12.97 15.12
CA LEU A 488 5.55 -12.41 14.16
C LEU A 488 4.87 -13.52 13.34
N LEU A 489 5.59 -14.55 12.91
CA LEU A 489 5.04 -15.66 12.14
C LEU A 489 4.18 -16.62 12.98
N HIS A 490 4.40 -16.71 14.29
CA HIS A 490 3.54 -17.46 15.21
C HIS A 490 2.36 -16.65 15.75
N ALA A 491 2.25 -15.35 15.43
CA ALA A 491 1.16 -14.52 15.93
C ALA A 491 -0.21 -14.99 15.40
N LYS A 492 -1.20 -15.03 16.29
CA LYS A 492 -2.55 -15.56 16.00
C LYS A 492 -3.27 -14.77 14.90
N ALA A 493 -4.25 -15.42 14.27
CA ALA A 493 -5.22 -14.84 13.30
C ALA A 493 -4.64 -14.32 11.98
N SER A 494 -3.55 -14.92 11.47
CA SER A 494 -2.90 -14.59 10.18
C SER A 494 -2.40 -13.15 10.01
N LYS A 495 -2.67 -12.25 10.99
CA LYS A 495 -2.21 -10.85 10.98
C LYS A 495 -0.68 -10.75 10.96
N GLY A 496 -0.01 -11.64 11.69
CA GLY A 496 1.45 -11.73 11.71
C GLY A 496 2.02 -12.08 10.34
N TRP A 497 1.40 -13.05 9.67
CA TRP A 497 1.77 -13.43 8.30
C TRP A 497 1.57 -12.28 7.32
N THR A 498 0.43 -11.57 7.37
CA THR A 498 0.22 -10.38 6.53
C THR A 498 1.26 -9.30 6.79
N ALA A 499 1.62 -9.06 8.06
CA ALA A 499 2.65 -8.08 8.39
C ALA A 499 4.03 -8.48 7.83
N PHE A 500 4.45 -9.73 8.03
CA PHE A 500 5.73 -10.21 7.53
C PHE A 500 5.77 -10.33 5.99
N HIS A 501 4.66 -10.73 5.37
CA HIS A 501 4.48 -10.71 3.92
C HIS A 501 4.73 -9.31 3.33
N ARG A 502 4.14 -8.26 3.91
CA ARG A 502 4.39 -6.86 3.48
C ARG A 502 5.87 -6.49 3.53
N LEU A 503 6.59 -6.90 4.58
CA LEU A 503 8.04 -6.68 4.70
C LEU A 503 8.79 -7.40 3.57
N MET A 504 8.50 -8.69 3.34
CA MET A 504 9.16 -9.47 2.28
C MET A 504 8.86 -8.93 0.87
N ILE A 505 7.61 -8.56 0.57
CA ILE A 505 7.27 -7.90 -0.69
C ILE A 505 8.02 -6.57 -0.85
N SER A 506 8.21 -5.81 0.23
CA SER A 506 8.98 -4.56 0.19
C SER A 506 10.45 -4.79 -0.15
N LEU A 507 11.04 -5.88 0.36
CA LEU A 507 12.40 -6.31 0.01
C LEU A 507 12.50 -6.77 -1.44
N PHE A 508 11.59 -7.64 -1.90
CA PHE A 508 11.61 -8.10 -3.30
C PHE A 508 11.41 -6.96 -4.29
N LYS A 509 10.44 -6.06 -4.05
CA LYS A 509 10.24 -4.86 -4.88
C LYS A 509 11.42 -3.88 -4.86
N TYR A 510 12.22 -3.86 -3.79
CA TYR A 510 13.45 -3.07 -3.76
C TYR A 510 14.55 -3.69 -4.65
N MET A 511 14.69 -5.02 -4.62
CA MET A 511 15.73 -5.73 -5.38
C MET A 511 15.37 -5.95 -6.86
N GLU A 512 14.07 -6.09 -7.18
CA GLU A 512 13.53 -6.37 -8.51
C GLU A 512 14.24 -5.63 -9.66
N PRO A 513 14.39 -4.28 -9.65
CA PRO A 513 14.98 -3.58 -10.78
C PRO A 513 16.45 -3.94 -11.01
N TYR A 514 17.18 -4.28 -9.96
CA TYR A 514 18.59 -4.70 -10.04
C TYR A 514 18.72 -6.16 -10.50
N LEU A 515 17.76 -7.01 -10.14
CA LEU A 515 17.79 -8.43 -10.43
C LEU A 515 17.29 -8.76 -11.86
N ARG A 516 16.41 -7.94 -12.43
CA ARG A 516 15.81 -8.18 -13.75
C ARG A 516 16.85 -8.35 -14.87
N ASN A 517 17.86 -7.47 -14.90
CA ASN A 517 18.84 -7.42 -15.99
C ASN A 517 20.17 -8.11 -15.65
N ALA A 518 20.28 -8.74 -14.47
CA ALA A 518 21.50 -9.35 -13.95
C ALA A 518 22.72 -8.40 -13.81
N ASP A 519 22.56 -7.10 -14.03
CA ASP A 519 23.56 -6.07 -13.74
C ASP A 519 23.48 -5.67 -12.26
N THR A 520 23.95 -6.57 -11.41
CA THR A 520 23.77 -6.51 -9.97
C THR A 520 25.02 -5.94 -9.28
N PRO A 521 24.96 -4.73 -8.69
CA PRO A 521 26.07 -4.18 -7.92
C PRO A 521 26.44 -5.09 -6.74
N GLU A 522 27.71 -5.04 -6.29
CA GLU A 522 28.19 -5.88 -5.18
C GLU A 522 27.34 -5.76 -3.90
N PRO A 523 26.88 -4.55 -3.48
CA PRO A 523 25.96 -4.44 -2.35
C PRO A 523 24.65 -5.20 -2.55
N ILE A 524 24.09 -5.21 -3.76
CA ILE A 524 22.86 -5.94 -4.05
C ILE A 524 23.12 -7.46 -4.07
N LYS A 525 24.28 -7.93 -4.55
CA LYS A 525 24.66 -9.35 -4.44
C LYS A 525 24.73 -9.80 -2.98
N LEU A 526 25.29 -8.97 -2.10
CA LEU A 526 25.34 -9.26 -0.67
C LEU A 526 23.93 -9.29 -0.05
N LEU A 527 23.08 -8.33 -0.41
CA LEU A 527 21.68 -8.29 0.02
C LEU A 527 20.89 -9.51 -0.48
N TYR A 528 21.12 -9.94 -1.72
CA TYR A 528 20.53 -11.14 -2.30
C TYR A 528 20.94 -12.40 -1.53
N LYS A 529 22.23 -12.55 -1.18
CA LYS A 529 22.71 -13.65 -0.31
C LYS A 529 22.03 -13.63 1.06
N GLY A 530 21.87 -12.45 1.66
CA GLY A 530 21.09 -12.29 2.90
C GLY A 530 19.64 -12.75 2.74
N THR A 531 19.00 -12.36 1.64
CA THR A 531 17.62 -12.73 1.33
C THR A 531 17.46 -14.25 1.14
N LEU A 532 18.40 -14.91 0.47
CA LEU A 532 18.43 -16.37 0.35
C LEU A 532 18.49 -17.06 1.72
N ARG A 533 19.29 -16.54 2.66
CA ARG A 533 19.37 -17.09 4.01
C ARG A 533 18.04 -16.97 4.75
N VAL A 534 17.38 -15.82 4.64
CA VAL A 534 16.05 -15.61 5.22
C VAL A 534 15.05 -16.61 4.63
N LEU A 535 15.02 -16.76 3.30
CA LEU A 535 14.13 -17.73 2.64
C LEU A 535 14.44 -19.19 3.00
N LEU A 536 15.70 -19.56 3.18
CA LEU A 536 16.08 -20.89 3.64
C LEU A 536 15.55 -21.17 5.05
N VAL A 537 15.64 -20.19 5.95
CA VAL A 537 15.03 -20.31 7.29
C VAL A 537 13.51 -20.41 7.18
N LEU A 538 12.88 -19.60 6.34
CA LEU A 538 11.42 -19.67 6.13
C LEU A 538 10.99 -21.01 5.52
N LEU A 539 11.74 -21.55 4.56
CA LEU A 539 11.46 -22.85 3.95
C LEU A 539 11.57 -23.98 4.97
N HIS A 540 12.57 -23.93 5.85
CA HIS A 540 12.73 -24.93 6.89
C HIS A 540 11.69 -24.75 8.00
N ASP A 541 11.57 -23.56 8.57
CA ASP A 541 10.80 -23.29 9.81
C ASP A 541 9.33 -22.96 9.58
N PHE A 542 8.97 -22.39 8.43
CA PHE A 542 7.63 -21.87 8.12
C PHE A 542 7.21 -22.13 6.65
N PRO A 543 7.29 -23.38 6.15
CA PRO A 543 7.02 -23.67 4.75
C PRO A 543 5.59 -23.31 4.33
N GLU A 544 4.59 -23.46 5.20
CA GLU A 544 3.20 -23.10 4.93
C GLU A 544 3.03 -21.60 4.62
N PHE A 545 3.80 -20.73 5.27
CA PHE A 545 3.80 -19.30 4.96
C PHE A 545 4.28 -19.03 3.54
N LEU A 546 5.36 -19.70 3.10
CA LEU A 546 5.83 -19.60 1.72
C LEU A 546 4.82 -20.20 0.73
N CYS A 547 4.19 -21.32 1.09
CA CYS A 547 3.15 -21.96 0.28
C CYS A 547 1.97 -21.01 0.04
N GLU A 548 1.43 -20.40 1.09
CA GLU A 548 0.19 -19.62 0.97
C GLU A 548 0.37 -18.27 0.28
N TYR A 549 1.59 -17.71 0.32
CA TYR A 549 1.96 -16.46 -0.34
C TYR A 549 2.78 -16.63 -1.62
N HIS A 550 3.03 -17.88 -2.07
CA HIS A 550 3.93 -18.20 -3.19
C HIS A 550 3.66 -17.35 -4.44
N PHE A 551 2.37 -17.14 -4.75
CA PHE A 551 1.93 -16.41 -5.92
C PHE A 551 2.44 -14.97 -5.88
N SER A 552 2.15 -14.24 -4.80
CA SER A 552 2.57 -12.85 -4.63
C SER A 552 4.08 -12.66 -4.55
N PHE A 553 4.81 -13.62 -3.97
CA PHE A 553 6.27 -13.56 -3.96
C PHE A 553 6.84 -13.78 -5.35
N CYS A 554 6.33 -14.78 -6.09
CA CYS A 554 6.76 -15.02 -7.46
C CYS A 554 6.43 -13.86 -8.40
N ASP A 555 5.33 -13.15 -8.17
CA ASP A 555 4.97 -11.94 -8.93
C ASP A 555 5.93 -10.76 -8.65
N ALA A 556 6.44 -10.66 -7.43
CA ALA A 556 7.41 -9.63 -7.04
C ALA A 556 8.87 -9.95 -7.42
N ILE A 557 9.17 -11.20 -7.82
CA ILE A 557 10.51 -11.68 -8.12
C ILE A 557 10.67 -11.90 -9.63
N PRO A 558 11.69 -11.32 -10.29
CA PRO A 558 11.91 -11.54 -11.71
C PRO A 558 12.02 -13.03 -12.08
N PRO A 559 11.46 -13.46 -13.23
CA PRO A 559 11.57 -14.85 -13.67
C PRO A 559 13.00 -15.37 -13.83
N SER A 560 13.97 -14.47 -14.07
CA SER A 560 15.41 -14.79 -14.14
C SER A 560 15.99 -15.25 -12.81
N CYS A 561 15.36 -14.95 -11.67
CA CYS A 561 15.83 -15.34 -10.34
C CYS A 561 15.41 -16.77 -9.98
N ILE A 562 15.90 -17.75 -10.75
CA ILE A 562 15.49 -19.17 -10.65
C ILE A 562 15.65 -19.71 -9.22
N GLN A 563 16.82 -19.55 -8.61
CA GLN A 563 17.08 -20.07 -7.27
C GLN A 563 16.13 -19.46 -6.23
N LEU A 564 15.90 -18.15 -6.29
CA LEU A 564 15.05 -17.43 -5.35
C LEU A 564 13.60 -17.91 -5.45
N ARG A 565 13.09 -18.06 -6.68
CA ARG A 565 11.74 -18.59 -6.93
C ARG A 565 11.62 -20.05 -6.52
N ASN A 566 12.63 -20.87 -6.80
CA ASN A 566 12.62 -22.28 -6.42
C ASN A 566 12.54 -22.47 -4.91
N LEU A 567 13.24 -21.66 -4.09
CA LEU A 567 13.10 -21.74 -2.63
C LEU A 567 11.66 -21.54 -2.14
N ILE A 568 10.89 -20.69 -2.82
CA ILE A 568 9.48 -20.45 -2.50
C ILE A 568 8.60 -21.59 -3.04
N LEU A 569 8.80 -21.97 -4.30
CA LEU A 569 7.98 -22.98 -4.99
C LEU A 569 8.27 -24.43 -4.54
N SER A 570 9.40 -24.66 -3.87
CA SER A 570 9.73 -25.94 -3.24
C SER A 570 9.14 -26.07 -1.83
N ALA A 571 8.49 -25.03 -1.30
CA ALA A 571 7.78 -25.15 -0.04
C ALA A 571 6.52 -26.00 -0.21
N PHE A 572 6.27 -26.90 0.74
CA PHE A 572 5.04 -27.69 0.83
C PHE A 572 4.65 -27.86 2.31
N PRO A 573 3.36 -28.09 2.65
CA PRO A 573 2.93 -28.27 4.03
C PRO A 573 3.67 -29.43 4.72
N ARG A 574 4.11 -29.23 5.97
CA ARG A 574 4.96 -30.21 6.68
C ARG A 574 4.35 -31.59 6.87
N GLN A 575 3.02 -31.66 6.88
CA GLN A 575 2.27 -32.91 7.07
C GLN A 575 2.10 -33.70 5.76
N MET A 576 2.46 -33.11 4.62
CA MET A 576 2.37 -33.77 3.32
C MET A 576 3.61 -34.64 3.08
N VAL A 577 3.39 -35.87 2.62
CA VAL A 577 4.46 -36.76 2.18
C VAL A 577 4.48 -36.76 0.66
N LEU A 578 5.56 -36.25 0.08
CA LEU A 578 5.75 -36.26 -1.37
C LEU A 578 6.33 -37.61 -1.80
N PRO A 579 5.72 -38.30 -2.78
CA PRO A 579 6.34 -39.49 -3.35
C PRO A 579 7.63 -39.11 -4.09
N ASP A 580 8.62 -40.02 -4.11
CA ASP A 580 9.83 -39.81 -4.91
C ASP A 580 9.45 -39.79 -6.40
N PRO A 581 9.72 -38.68 -7.12
CA PRO A 581 9.41 -38.55 -8.55
C PRO A 581 10.05 -39.64 -9.43
N PHE A 582 11.13 -40.28 -8.96
CA PHE A 582 11.83 -41.33 -9.70
C PHE A 582 11.33 -42.74 -9.35
N THR A 583 10.29 -42.87 -8.52
CA THR A 583 9.66 -44.17 -8.21
C THR A 583 9.11 -44.80 -9.50
N PRO A 584 9.56 -46.01 -9.88
CA PRO A 584 9.02 -46.70 -11.05
C PRO A 584 7.51 -46.92 -10.91
N GLN A 585 6.75 -46.67 -11.99
CA GLN A 585 5.30 -46.87 -12.04
C GLN A 585 4.49 -46.02 -11.04
N LEU A 586 5.03 -44.87 -10.60
CA LEU A 586 4.27 -43.89 -9.81
C LEU A 586 3.03 -43.42 -10.57
N ASN A 587 1.84 -43.77 -10.09
CA ASN A 587 0.59 -43.31 -10.66
C ASN A 587 0.11 -42.06 -9.92
N ILE A 588 0.34 -40.90 -10.54
CA ILE A 588 0.01 -39.58 -9.99
C ILE A 588 -1.51 -39.43 -9.76
N ASP A 589 -2.33 -40.06 -10.61
CA ASP A 589 -3.80 -39.94 -10.56
C ASP A 589 -4.41 -40.60 -9.31
N LEU A 590 -3.66 -41.45 -8.62
CA LEU A 590 -4.09 -42.11 -7.39
C LEU A 590 -3.76 -41.31 -6.12
N LEU A 591 -2.97 -40.24 -6.24
CA LEU A 591 -2.59 -39.43 -5.09
C LEU A 591 -3.80 -38.60 -4.62
N PRO A 592 -4.25 -38.72 -3.36
CA PRO A 592 -5.45 -38.04 -2.90
C PRO A 592 -5.33 -36.51 -2.91
N GLU A 593 -4.12 -35.98 -2.89
CA GLU A 593 -3.83 -34.55 -2.86
C GLU A 593 -4.07 -33.85 -4.21
N ILE A 594 -4.07 -34.55 -5.35
CA ILE A 594 -4.21 -33.91 -6.68
C ILE A 594 -5.55 -33.21 -6.87
N THR A 595 -6.57 -33.65 -6.12
CA THR A 595 -7.93 -33.09 -6.18
C THR A 595 -8.12 -31.92 -5.22
N LYS A 596 -7.14 -31.65 -4.34
CA LYS A 596 -7.22 -30.60 -3.31
C LYS A 596 -6.53 -29.33 -3.83
N PRO A 597 -7.25 -28.20 -3.98
CA PRO A 597 -6.60 -26.96 -4.39
C PRO A 597 -5.67 -26.43 -3.28
N PRO A 598 -4.52 -25.84 -3.63
CA PRO A 598 -3.65 -25.21 -2.64
C PRO A 598 -4.31 -23.95 -2.07
N ALA A 599 -4.01 -23.63 -0.81
CA ALA A 599 -4.42 -22.37 -0.20
C ALA A 599 -3.62 -21.20 -0.81
N ILE A 600 -4.33 -20.14 -1.21
CA ILE A 600 -3.72 -18.93 -1.79
C ILE A 600 -4.26 -17.71 -1.05
N LEU A 601 -3.44 -17.10 -0.19
CA LEU A 601 -3.83 -15.91 0.58
C LEU A 601 -3.65 -14.60 -0.18
N SER A 602 -2.93 -14.63 -1.30
CA SER A 602 -2.77 -13.50 -2.21
C SER A 602 -3.04 -13.94 -3.65
N PRO A 603 -4.32 -14.15 -4.01
CA PRO A 603 -4.68 -14.67 -5.31
C PRO A 603 -4.25 -13.70 -6.42
N PRO A 604 -3.89 -14.21 -7.61
CA PRO A 604 -3.64 -13.37 -8.78
C PRO A 604 -4.78 -12.38 -8.97
N VAL A 605 -4.43 -11.12 -9.24
CA VAL A 605 -5.32 -10.28 -10.04
C VAL A 605 -5.24 -10.87 -11.45
N LEU A 606 -6.10 -11.83 -11.76
CA LEU A 606 -6.18 -12.42 -13.09
C LEU A 606 -6.33 -11.29 -14.13
N PRO A 607 -5.56 -11.33 -15.22
CA PRO A 607 -5.56 -10.30 -16.25
C PRO A 607 -6.87 -10.24 -17.03
#